data_AF-A0A963N9I3-F1
#
_entry.id   AF-A0A963N9I3-F1
#
_cell.length_a   1.000
_cell.length_b   1.000
_cell.length_c   1.000
_cell.angle_alpha   90.00
_cell.angle_beta   90.00
_cell.angle_gamma   90.00
#
_symmetry.space_group_name_H-M   'P 1'
#
loop_
_entity.id
_entity.type
_entity.pdbx_description
1 polymer ?
#
loop_
_entity_poly.entity_id
_entity_poly.type
_entity_poly.pdbx_seq_one_letter_code
_entity_poly.pdbx_strand_id
1 'polypeptide(L)'
;DLAGEISDAMLNARKALLENFDEDVQERLRLRNMDARASLGRLERLLMRFTRAALNGHASFDEDDTGFLLSSLPDGVVCDQGGNPTAIPLGRYELPRRSEEAHIYRMAHPLAQGLIDHAKRAPLTPSKLVLDYDAYGAKVSVIEALRGQTGTLMVQHLRIQSLGATEEHLLAAAIDADGNVFDADVTDRLLGMPGHTVPLPRIDGAPVQQSRSDDLAPAQQNMLDFTAANVPIPPALQQQIDQQKTLLITDLESRNLMFFSQETEKLDAWADDLKVGLEREIKDLDRQIKEARTKSKGAATLADKLNAQKEQRDLEGQRDKKRRELFNRQDEIQAKRDNLIDELETQLKQKITVATLFAVEWEVL
;
A
#
# COMPACT_ATOMS: atom_id res chain seq x y z
N ASP A 1 -10.09 42.67 -22.82
CA ASP A 1 -11.00 41.53 -22.54
C ASP A 1 -10.73 40.22 -23.28
N LEU A 2 -9.61 40.03 -24.01
CA LEU A 2 -9.31 38.71 -24.61
C LEU A 2 -8.86 37.63 -23.61
N ALA A 3 -8.28 38.02 -22.47
CA ALA A 3 -7.77 37.05 -21.49
C ALA A 3 -8.89 36.35 -20.69
N GLY A 4 -10.03 37.01 -20.50
CA GLY A 4 -11.22 36.42 -19.88
C GLY A 4 -11.91 35.42 -20.80
N GLU A 5 -12.05 35.75 -22.09
CA GLU A 5 -12.66 34.86 -23.08
C GLU A 5 -11.84 33.57 -23.32
N ILE A 6 -10.50 33.63 -23.27
CA ILE A 6 -9.65 32.44 -23.39
C ILE A 6 -9.76 31.54 -22.14
N SER A 7 -9.88 32.12 -20.95
CA SER A 7 -10.08 31.38 -19.69
C SER A 7 -11.43 30.67 -19.67
N ASP A 8 -12.49 31.34 -20.12
CA ASP A 8 -13.84 30.76 -20.17
C ASP A 8 -13.96 29.70 -21.27
N ALA A 9 -13.29 29.88 -22.42
CA ALA A 9 -13.22 28.85 -23.46
C ALA A 9 -12.47 27.60 -22.96
N MET A 10 -11.40 27.77 -22.18
CA MET A 10 -10.63 26.65 -21.61
C MET A 10 -11.41 25.92 -20.50
N LEU A 11 -12.14 26.66 -19.66
CA LEU A 11 -13.03 26.09 -18.64
C LEU A 11 -14.21 25.35 -19.27
N ASN A 12 -14.83 25.89 -20.32
CA ASN A 12 -15.90 25.23 -21.05
C ASN A 12 -15.41 23.99 -21.80
N ALA A 13 -14.21 24.02 -22.39
CA ALA A 13 -13.61 22.84 -23.01
C ALA A 13 -13.31 21.73 -21.97
N ARG A 14 -12.83 22.10 -20.77
CA ARG A 14 -12.62 21.16 -19.66
C ARG A 14 -13.94 20.60 -19.12
N LYS A 15 -14.98 21.43 -19.03
CA LYS A 15 -16.32 21.04 -18.58
C LYS A 15 -17.00 20.10 -19.58
N ALA A 16 -16.90 20.39 -20.88
CA ALA A 16 -17.39 19.53 -21.95
C ALA A 16 -16.62 18.20 -22.06
N LEU A 17 -15.31 18.19 -21.79
CA LEU A 17 -14.51 16.96 -21.68
C LEU A 17 -14.90 16.11 -20.47
N LEU A 18 -15.28 16.75 -19.35
CA LEU A 18 -15.76 16.08 -18.14
C LEU A 18 -17.19 15.53 -18.30
N GLU A 19 -18.06 16.26 -19.00
CA GLU A 19 -19.43 15.84 -19.30
C GLU A 19 -19.51 14.74 -20.37
N ASN A 20 -18.49 14.60 -21.23
CA ASN A 20 -18.38 13.52 -22.22
C ASN A 20 -17.62 12.27 -21.71
N PHE A 21 -17.29 12.17 -20.42
CA PHE A 21 -16.85 10.88 -19.88
C PHE A 21 -17.99 9.89 -19.97
N ASP A 22 -17.70 8.74 -20.60
CA ASP A 22 -18.61 7.62 -20.79
C ASP A 22 -19.34 7.27 -19.48
N GLU A 23 -20.62 6.94 -19.56
CA GLU A 23 -21.46 6.61 -18.39
C GLU A 23 -20.80 5.51 -17.54
N ASP A 24 -20.11 4.58 -18.21
CA ASP A 24 -19.28 3.53 -17.61
C ASP A 24 -18.10 4.05 -16.79
N VAL A 25 -17.46 5.15 -17.18
CA VAL A 25 -16.35 5.76 -16.42
C VAL A 25 -16.87 6.50 -15.20
N GLN A 26 -18.01 7.18 -15.33
CA GLN A 26 -18.67 7.82 -14.20
C GLN A 26 -19.18 6.78 -13.19
N GLU A 27 -19.74 5.66 -13.66
CA GLU A 27 -20.20 4.54 -12.84
C GLU A 27 -19.03 3.84 -12.14
N ARG A 28 -17.94 3.52 -12.86
CA ARG A 28 -16.71 2.97 -12.25
C ARG A 28 -16.11 3.91 -11.21
N LEU A 29 -16.09 5.21 -11.48
CA LEU A 29 -15.60 6.21 -10.52
C LEU A 29 -16.52 6.30 -9.30
N ARG A 30 -17.83 6.17 -9.49
CA ARG A 30 -18.83 6.18 -8.40
C ARG A 30 -18.71 4.94 -7.52
N LEU A 31 -18.62 3.74 -8.11
CA LEU A 31 -18.41 2.49 -7.39
C LEU A 31 -17.11 2.53 -6.58
N ARG A 32 -16.02 2.95 -7.21
CA ARG A 32 -14.72 3.09 -6.53
C ARG A 32 -14.74 4.12 -5.39
N ASN A 33 -15.52 5.21 -5.54
CA ASN A 33 -15.73 6.18 -4.46
C ASN A 33 -16.58 5.63 -3.32
N MET A 34 -17.60 4.81 -3.62
CA MET A 34 -18.40 4.16 -2.59
C MET A 34 -17.57 3.16 -1.79
N ASP A 35 -16.78 2.34 -2.48
CA ASP A 35 -15.86 1.38 -1.85
C ASP A 35 -14.82 2.09 -1.00
N ALA A 36 -14.23 3.19 -1.51
CA ALA A 36 -13.28 4.00 -0.77
C ALA A 36 -13.91 4.65 0.47
N ARG A 37 -15.15 5.14 0.39
CA ARG A 37 -15.86 5.71 1.54
C ARG A 37 -16.20 4.65 2.59
N ALA A 38 -16.65 3.48 2.15
CA ALA A 38 -16.95 2.36 3.05
C ALA A 38 -15.68 1.86 3.76
N SER A 39 -14.55 1.76 3.04
CA SER A 39 -13.27 1.36 3.61
C SER A 39 -12.74 2.40 4.61
N LEU A 40 -12.88 3.69 4.31
CA LEU A 40 -12.53 4.77 5.25
C LEU A 40 -13.37 4.66 6.53
N GLY A 41 -14.69 4.50 6.43
CA GLY A 41 -15.54 4.34 7.61
C GLY A 41 -15.25 3.07 8.44
N ARG A 42 -14.74 1.99 7.84
CA ARG A 42 -14.25 0.82 8.59
C ARG A 42 -12.95 1.15 9.34
N LEU A 43 -11.98 1.76 8.66
CA LEU A 43 -10.68 2.11 9.25
C LEU A 43 -10.83 3.14 10.39
N GLU A 44 -11.71 4.12 10.23
CA GLU A 44 -12.02 5.12 11.26
C GLU A 44 -12.58 4.48 12.53
N ARG A 45 -13.53 3.53 12.38
CA ARG A 45 -14.06 2.76 13.51
C ARG A 45 -13.01 1.87 14.18
N LEU A 46 -12.16 1.21 13.40
CA LEU A 46 -11.06 0.40 13.93
C LEU A 46 -10.06 1.25 14.70
N LEU A 47 -9.68 2.41 14.14
CA LEU A 47 -8.80 3.36 14.80
C LEU A 47 -9.41 3.82 16.13
N MET A 48 -10.68 4.25 16.16
CA MET A 48 -11.31 4.71 17.39
C MET A 48 -11.38 3.61 18.46
N ARG A 49 -11.75 2.39 18.08
CA ARG A 49 -11.79 1.25 19.00
C ARG A 49 -10.40 0.92 19.55
N PHE A 50 -9.37 0.93 18.69
CA PHE A 50 -7.99 0.75 19.11
C PHE A 50 -7.55 1.84 20.11
N THR A 51 -7.83 3.10 19.80
CA THR A 51 -7.50 4.26 20.64
C THR A 51 -8.17 4.18 22.00
N ARG A 52 -9.44 3.75 22.04
CA ARG A 52 -10.17 3.50 23.29
C ARG A 52 -9.50 2.45 24.17
N ALA A 53 -9.04 1.36 23.58
CA ALA A 53 -8.30 0.32 24.31
C ALA A 53 -6.90 0.79 24.75
N ALA A 54 -6.18 1.53 23.88
CA ALA A 54 -4.81 1.96 24.13
C ALA A 54 -4.70 3.12 25.14
N LEU A 55 -5.69 4.02 25.17
CA LEU A 55 -5.76 5.15 26.11
C LEU A 55 -6.57 4.83 27.37
N ASN A 56 -6.74 3.55 27.72
CA ASN A 56 -7.56 3.13 28.86
C ASN A 56 -7.22 3.90 30.15
N GLY A 57 -8.15 4.73 30.65
CA GLY A 57 -7.95 5.59 31.82
C GLY A 57 -7.28 6.96 31.56
N HIS A 58 -6.81 7.20 30.34
CA HIS A 58 -6.12 8.43 29.91
C HIS A 58 -6.98 9.35 29.03
N ALA A 59 -8.13 8.87 28.55
CA ALA A 59 -9.09 9.64 27.76
C ALA A 59 -10.55 9.26 28.07
N SER A 60 -11.46 10.23 27.89
CA SER A 60 -12.92 9.98 27.91
C SER A 60 -13.48 10.07 26.49
N PHE A 61 -14.25 9.07 26.08
CA PHE A 61 -14.77 8.94 24.72
C PHE A 61 -16.25 9.28 24.66
N ASP A 62 -16.68 9.88 23.54
CA ASP A 62 -18.09 10.15 23.28
C ASP A 62 -18.86 8.83 23.03
N GLU A 63 -20.17 8.84 23.24
CA GLU A 63 -21.04 7.65 23.05
C GLU A 63 -21.14 7.22 21.58
N ASP A 64 -20.96 8.16 20.66
CA ASP A 64 -21.08 7.95 19.22
C ASP A 64 -19.74 7.62 18.54
N ASP A 65 -18.65 7.43 19.30
CA ASP A 65 -17.29 7.17 18.81
C ASP A 65 -16.77 8.25 17.82
N THR A 66 -17.32 9.47 17.85
CA THR A 66 -16.87 10.56 16.94
C THR A 66 -15.73 11.40 17.49
N GLY A 67 -15.44 11.28 18.79
CA GLY A 67 -14.37 12.02 19.45
C GLY A 67 -14.07 11.54 20.86
N PHE A 68 -12.99 12.09 21.41
CA PHE A 68 -12.55 11.85 22.79
C PHE A 68 -11.80 13.06 23.37
N LEU A 69 -11.80 13.18 24.69
CA LEU A 69 -11.01 14.15 25.44
C LEU A 69 -9.77 13.46 26.02
N LEU A 70 -8.59 13.82 25.51
CA LEU A 70 -7.31 13.35 26.01
C LEU A 70 -6.93 14.12 27.27
N SER A 71 -6.81 13.41 28.40
CA SER A 71 -6.46 13.99 29.70
C SER A 71 -5.00 13.79 30.06
N SER A 72 -4.39 12.68 29.63
CA SER A 72 -2.97 12.38 29.82
C SER A 72 -2.50 11.38 28.76
N LEU A 73 -1.19 11.10 28.71
CA LEU A 73 -0.62 10.07 27.85
C LEU A 73 -0.21 8.85 28.69
N PRO A 74 -0.38 7.62 28.18
CA PRO A 74 0.18 6.43 28.82
C PRO A 74 1.71 6.45 28.87
N ASP A 75 2.28 5.87 29.92
CA ASP A 75 3.73 5.76 30.09
C ASP A 75 4.37 4.93 28.97
N GLY A 76 5.47 5.43 28.40
CA GLY A 76 6.20 4.74 27.32
C GLY A 76 5.62 4.96 25.92
N VAL A 77 4.58 5.79 25.76
CA VAL A 77 4.12 6.25 24.44
C VAL A 77 5.02 7.41 23.98
N VAL A 78 5.93 7.12 23.06
CA VAL A 78 6.80 8.12 22.44
C VAL A 78 6.18 8.58 21.13
N CYS A 79 5.95 9.89 21.01
CA CYS A 79 5.35 10.49 19.82
C CYS A 79 6.34 11.47 19.22
N ASP A 80 7.29 10.94 18.46
CA ASP A 80 8.33 11.73 17.80
C ASP A 80 8.01 11.92 16.31
N GLN A 81 8.19 13.14 15.82
CA GLN A 81 8.25 13.45 14.40
C GLN A 81 9.69 13.88 14.05
N GLY A 82 10.60 12.92 14.00
CA GLY A 82 11.95 13.15 13.48
C GLY A 82 12.86 14.00 14.38
N GLY A 83 13.00 13.63 15.65
CA GLY A 83 14.02 14.17 16.54
C GLY A 83 13.62 15.43 17.30
N ASN A 84 12.33 15.80 17.31
CA ASN A 84 11.83 16.89 18.13
C ASN A 84 10.55 16.44 18.87
N PRO A 85 10.60 16.23 20.20
CA PRO A 85 9.45 15.77 20.97
C PRO A 85 8.40 16.88 20.99
N THR A 86 7.53 16.90 19.98
CA THR A 86 6.39 17.79 19.96
C THR A 86 5.40 17.18 20.93
N ALA A 87 5.27 17.78 22.12
CA ALA A 87 4.32 17.35 23.12
C ALA A 87 2.92 17.29 22.48
N ILE A 88 2.29 16.12 22.53
CA ILE A 88 0.92 15.97 22.03
C ILE A 88 0.02 16.86 22.88
N PRO A 89 -0.77 17.77 22.25
CA PRO A 89 -1.64 18.65 23.00
C PRO A 89 -2.75 17.83 23.67
N LEU A 90 -2.95 18.07 24.97
CA LEU A 90 -4.11 17.55 25.68
C LEU A 90 -5.35 18.33 25.27
N GLY A 91 -6.51 17.68 25.26
CA GLY A 91 -7.75 18.30 24.81
C GLY A 91 -8.58 17.38 23.93
N ARG A 92 -9.53 17.99 23.20
CA ARG A 92 -10.53 17.26 22.43
C ARG A 92 -9.99 16.84 21.06
N TYR A 93 -10.20 15.58 20.71
CA TYR A 93 -9.83 14.95 19.45
C TYR A 93 -11.07 14.44 18.73
N GLU A 94 -11.20 14.69 17.43
CA GLU A 94 -12.40 14.35 16.65
C GLU A 94 -12.07 13.76 15.27
N LEU A 95 -12.95 12.87 14.81
CA LEU A 95 -12.87 12.18 13.52
C LEU A 95 -14.29 12.06 12.90
N PRO A 96 -14.65 12.88 11.89
CA PRO A 96 -13.96 14.08 11.39
C PRO A 96 -14.18 15.29 12.31
N ARG A 97 -13.27 16.27 12.28
CA ARG A 97 -13.36 17.50 13.09
C ARG A 97 -14.64 18.29 12.79
N ARG A 98 -15.43 18.54 13.84
CA ARG A 98 -16.67 19.33 13.82
C ARG A 98 -16.51 20.66 14.54
N SER A 99 -15.62 20.72 15.53
CA SER A 99 -15.36 21.93 16.32
C SER A 99 -14.01 22.59 15.99
N GLU A 100 -13.96 23.92 16.08
CA GLU A 100 -12.72 24.67 15.84
C GLU A 100 -11.66 24.45 16.93
N GLU A 101 -12.06 24.09 18.15
CA GLU A 101 -11.12 23.84 19.26
C GLU A 101 -10.62 22.38 19.30
N ALA A 102 -11.19 21.49 18.48
CA ALA A 102 -10.82 20.07 18.47
C ALA A 102 -9.65 19.78 17.52
N HIS A 103 -8.75 18.91 17.95
CA HIS A 103 -7.67 18.35 17.14
C HIS A 103 -8.20 17.29 16.17
N ILE A 104 -7.73 17.33 14.93
CA ILE A 104 -8.09 16.34 13.92
C ILE A 104 -7.38 15.02 14.24
N TYR A 105 -8.14 13.98 14.58
CA TYR A 105 -7.58 12.66 14.80
C TYR A 105 -7.67 11.84 13.51
N ARG A 106 -6.55 11.29 13.04
CA ARG A 106 -6.45 10.45 11.83
C ARG A 106 -5.34 9.43 12.03
N MET A 107 -5.29 8.39 11.20
CA MET A 107 -4.26 7.35 11.25
C MET A 107 -2.83 7.91 11.25
N ALA A 108 -2.55 8.94 10.44
CA ALA A 108 -1.23 9.56 10.34
C ALA A 108 -0.90 10.52 11.51
N HIS A 109 -1.81 10.74 12.46
CA HIS A 109 -1.57 11.63 13.58
C HIS A 109 -0.48 11.04 14.51
N PRO A 110 0.45 11.85 15.07
CA PRO A 110 1.51 11.37 15.96
C PRO A 110 1.02 10.52 17.12
N LEU A 111 -0.09 10.92 17.76
CA LEU A 111 -0.74 10.11 18.80
C LEU A 111 -1.13 8.72 18.30
N ALA A 112 -1.76 8.62 17.11
CA ALA A 112 -2.18 7.33 16.57
C ALA A 112 -0.97 6.45 16.26
N GLN A 113 0.05 7.01 15.60
CA GLN A 113 1.29 6.29 15.29
C GLN A 113 2.04 5.86 16.56
N GLY A 114 2.16 6.74 17.55
CA GLY A 114 2.81 6.45 18.83
C GLY A 114 2.10 5.37 19.62
N LEU A 115 0.76 5.36 19.64
CA LEU A 115 -0.03 4.30 20.28
C LEU A 115 0.14 2.96 19.55
N ILE A 116 0.13 2.94 18.21
CA ILE A 116 0.37 1.73 17.42
C ILE A 116 1.78 1.17 17.70
N ASP A 117 2.78 2.03 17.70
CA ASP A 117 4.17 1.67 17.99
C ASP A 117 4.35 1.12 19.41
N HIS A 118 3.69 1.75 20.38
CA HIS A 118 3.67 1.27 21.76
C HIS A 118 3.02 -0.11 21.85
N ALA A 119 1.85 -0.29 21.23
CA ALA A 119 1.14 -1.58 21.22
C ALA A 119 1.97 -2.70 20.54
N LYS A 120 2.70 -2.40 19.46
CA LYS A 120 3.59 -3.35 18.78
C LYS A 120 4.78 -3.81 19.63
N ARG A 121 5.20 -3.00 20.61
CA ARG A 121 6.34 -3.29 21.51
C ARG A 121 5.92 -3.81 22.88
N ALA A 122 4.61 -3.84 23.15
CA ALA A 122 4.10 -4.30 24.44
C ALA A 122 4.44 -5.78 24.65
N PRO A 123 4.98 -6.16 25.83
CA PRO A 123 5.24 -7.56 26.13
C PRO A 123 3.90 -8.31 26.25
N LEU A 124 3.77 -9.41 25.51
CA LEU A 124 2.58 -10.26 25.56
C LEU A 124 2.78 -11.37 26.60
N THR A 125 1.78 -11.56 27.46
CA THR A 125 1.72 -12.69 28.39
C THR A 125 0.87 -13.82 27.79
N PRO A 126 1.28 -15.10 27.91
CA PRO A 126 0.47 -16.22 27.47
C PRO A 126 -0.92 -16.19 28.09
N SER A 127 -1.94 -16.05 27.25
CA SER A 127 -3.33 -15.84 27.67
C SER A 127 -4.27 -16.53 26.68
N LYS A 128 -5.49 -16.79 27.13
CA LYS A 128 -6.63 -17.23 26.31
C LYS A 128 -7.55 -16.04 26.07
N LEU A 129 -8.03 -15.88 24.86
CA LEU A 129 -8.99 -14.86 24.47
C LEU A 129 -10.42 -15.39 24.69
N VAL A 130 -11.17 -14.76 25.58
CA VAL A 130 -12.58 -15.09 25.81
C VAL A 130 -13.43 -14.00 25.16
N LEU A 131 -14.11 -14.38 24.09
CA LEU A 131 -14.91 -13.51 23.24
C LEU A 131 -16.38 -13.61 23.64
N ASP A 132 -17.03 -12.47 23.79
CA ASP A 132 -18.45 -12.37 24.13
C ASP A 132 -19.25 -12.03 22.87
N TYR A 133 -19.99 -13.02 22.35
CA TYR A 133 -20.81 -12.81 21.15
C TYR A 133 -21.96 -11.82 21.40
N ASP A 134 -22.61 -11.93 22.54
CA ASP A 134 -23.83 -11.15 22.85
C ASP A 134 -23.48 -9.68 23.07
N ALA A 135 -22.29 -9.37 23.60
CA ALA A 135 -21.79 -8.01 23.74
C ALA A 135 -21.49 -7.30 22.40
N TYR A 136 -21.41 -8.01 21.27
CA TYR A 136 -21.21 -7.39 19.95
C TYR A 136 -22.47 -6.63 19.48
N GLY A 137 -23.66 -7.03 19.94
CA GLY A 137 -24.92 -6.32 19.67
C GLY A 137 -25.48 -6.42 18.24
N ALA A 138 -24.79 -7.10 17.32
CA ALA A 138 -25.23 -7.35 15.96
C ALA A 138 -25.08 -8.82 15.57
N LYS A 139 -25.98 -9.33 14.72
CA LYS A 139 -25.94 -10.72 14.30
C LYS A 139 -24.81 -10.97 13.30
N VAL A 140 -23.82 -11.78 13.69
CA VAL A 140 -22.78 -12.29 12.79
C VAL A 140 -22.93 -13.80 12.69
N SER A 141 -23.63 -14.28 11.65
CA SER A 141 -24.01 -15.71 11.53
C SER A 141 -22.83 -16.68 11.56
N VAL A 142 -21.68 -16.26 11.01
CA VAL A 142 -20.48 -17.11 10.96
C VAL A 142 -19.89 -17.30 12.36
N ILE A 143 -19.91 -16.27 13.20
CA ILE A 143 -19.42 -16.35 14.59
C ILE A 143 -20.49 -16.95 15.52
N GLU A 144 -21.78 -16.78 15.21
CA GLU A 144 -22.89 -17.43 15.94
C GLU A 144 -22.73 -18.96 15.95
N ALA A 145 -22.28 -19.54 14.83
CA ALA A 145 -22.01 -20.97 14.72
C ALA A 145 -20.81 -21.43 15.57
N LEU A 146 -19.92 -20.51 15.96
CA LEU A 146 -18.75 -20.78 16.79
C LEU A 146 -19.03 -20.62 18.29
N ARG A 147 -20.25 -20.28 18.70
CA ARG A 147 -20.61 -20.17 20.12
C ARG A 147 -20.38 -21.48 20.85
N GLY A 148 -19.73 -21.40 22.01
CA GLY A 148 -19.31 -22.55 22.82
C GLY A 148 -18.09 -23.29 22.28
N GLN A 149 -17.54 -22.89 21.13
CA GLN A 149 -16.33 -23.50 20.58
C GLN A 149 -15.08 -22.83 21.14
N THR A 150 -14.02 -23.62 21.17
CA THR A 150 -12.67 -23.18 21.51
C THR A 150 -11.71 -23.55 20.39
N GLY A 151 -10.58 -22.87 20.34
CA GLY A 151 -9.60 -23.13 19.30
C GLY A 151 -8.30 -22.35 19.48
N THR A 152 -7.47 -22.40 18.45
CA THR A 152 -6.23 -21.64 18.36
C THR A 152 -6.31 -20.71 17.17
N LEU A 153 -5.76 -19.50 17.28
CA LEU A 153 -5.60 -18.59 16.15
C LEU A 153 -4.19 -18.03 16.12
N MET A 154 -3.75 -17.62 14.93
CA MET A 154 -2.45 -17.02 14.71
C MET A 154 -2.55 -15.84 13.75
N VAL A 155 -1.79 -14.79 14.05
CA VAL A 155 -1.64 -13.62 13.19
C VAL A 155 -0.16 -13.38 12.90
N GLN A 156 0.18 -13.26 11.61
CA GLN A 156 1.51 -12.91 11.14
C GLN A 156 1.47 -11.61 10.33
N HIS A 157 2.51 -10.80 10.47
CA HIS A 157 2.75 -9.64 9.63
C HIS A 157 3.71 -10.02 8.50
N LEU A 158 3.21 -9.93 7.27
CA LEU A 158 3.94 -10.16 6.03
C LEU A 158 4.31 -8.81 5.41
N ARG A 159 5.61 -8.54 5.31
CA ARG A 159 6.13 -7.36 4.64
C ARG A 159 6.84 -7.77 3.35
N ILE A 160 6.38 -7.25 2.23
CA ILE A 160 6.92 -7.50 0.89
C ILE A 160 7.44 -6.19 0.33
N GLN A 161 8.73 -6.15 0.03
CA GLN A 161 9.35 -4.99 -0.63
C GLN A 161 9.60 -5.35 -2.09
N SER A 162 8.93 -4.66 -3.00
CA SER A 162 9.00 -4.84 -4.46
C SER A 162 8.73 -3.51 -5.16
N LEU A 163 9.32 -3.27 -6.34
CA LEU A 163 9.10 -2.05 -7.16
C LEU A 163 9.28 -0.70 -6.42
N GLY A 164 10.16 -0.62 -5.42
CA GLY A 164 10.29 0.58 -4.58
C GLY A 164 9.09 0.88 -3.67
N ALA A 165 8.06 0.02 -3.72
CA ALA A 165 6.94 0.01 -2.80
C ALA A 165 7.18 -1.01 -1.68
N THR A 166 6.55 -0.74 -0.53
CA THR A 166 6.41 -1.73 0.53
C THR A 166 4.93 -2.04 0.65
N GLU A 167 4.56 -3.29 0.41
CA GLU A 167 3.23 -3.80 0.72
C GLU A 167 3.29 -4.58 2.04
N GLU A 168 2.34 -4.31 2.93
CA GLU A 168 2.22 -4.93 4.25
C GLU A 168 0.86 -5.61 4.35
N HIS A 169 0.87 -6.87 4.75
CA HIS A 169 -0.32 -7.69 4.90
C HIS A 169 -0.34 -8.35 6.27
N LEU A 170 -1.54 -8.51 6.82
CA LEU A 170 -1.78 -9.39 7.97
C LEU A 170 -2.29 -10.73 7.44
N LEU A 171 -1.61 -11.80 7.81
CA LEU A 171 -2.06 -13.17 7.58
C LEU A 171 -2.71 -13.64 8.88
N ALA A 172 -3.97 -14.03 8.81
CA ALA A 172 -4.74 -14.45 9.97
C ALA A 172 -5.47 -15.75 9.66
N ALA A 173 -5.40 -16.69 10.59
CA ALA A 173 -6.15 -17.93 10.52
C ALA A 173 -6.52 -18.38 11.93
N ALA A 174 -7.62 -19.12 12.02
CA ALA A 174 -8.07 -19.77 13.24
C ALA A 174 -8.39 -21.24 12.93
N ILE A 175 -8.32 -22.08 13.96
CA ILE A 175 -8.73 -23.47 13.91
C ILE A 175 -9.50 -23.78 15.20
N ASP A 176 -10.63 -24.47 15.11
CA ASP A 176 -11.36 -24.93 16.29
C ASP A 176 -10.76 -26.24 16.86
N ALA A 177 -11.28 -26.68 18.00
CA ALA A 177 -10.91 -27.93 18.64
C ALA A 177 -11.25 -29.18 17.81
N ASP A 178 -12.19 -29.07 16.87
CA ASP A 178 -12.61 -30.14 15.96
C ASP A 178 -11.69 -30.24 14.71
N GLY A 179 -10.77 -29.28 14.54
CA GLY A 179 -9.81 -29.23 13.43
C GLY A 179 -10.31 -28.50 12.19
N ASN A 180 -11.45 -27.80 12.26
CA ASN A 180 -11.93 -26.96 11.17
C ASN A 180 -11.12 -25.67 11.10
N VAL A 181 -10.54 -25.42 9.94
CA VAL A 181 -9.71 -24.23 9.68
C VAL A 181 -10.56 -23.11 9.10
N PHE A 182 -10.39 -21.91 9.63
CA PHE A 182 -11.06 -20.68 9.20
C PHE A 182 -10.09 -19.76 8.45
N ASP A 183 -10.62 -19.05 7.46
CA ASP A 183 -9.88 -18.08 6.67
C ASP A 183 -9.66 -16.74 7.40
N ALA A 184 -8.99 -15.81 6.71
CA ALA A 184 -8.70 -14.49 7.26
C ALA A 184 -9.97 -13.68 7.54
N ASP A 185 -11.02 -13.80 6.73
CA ASP A 185 -12.27 -13.03 6.90
C ASP A 185 -13.04 -13.44 8.16
N VAL A 186 -13.12 -14.75 8.42
CA VAL A 186 -13.73 -15.26 9.66
C VAL A 186 -12.86 -14.93 10.86
N THR A 187 -11.54 -15.06 10.73
CA THR A 187 -10.59 -14.74 11.82
C THR A 187 -10.62 -13.25 12.18
N ASP A 188 -10.73 -12.36 11.18
CA ASP A 188 -10.90 -10.91 11.37
C ASP A 188 -12.19 -10.59 12.12
N ARG A 189 -13.29 -11.27 11.80
CA ARG A 189 -14.57 -11.10 12.50
C ARG A 189 -14.48 -11.61 13.93
N LEU A 190 -13.78 -12.73 14.15
CA LEU A 190 -13.54 -13.31 15.47
C LEU A 190 -12.73 -12.35 16.36
N LEU A 191 -11.60 -11.83 15.86
CA LEU A 191 -10.79 -10.81 16.56
C LEU A 191 -11.53 -9.48 16.73
N GLY A 192 -12.53 -9.25 15.87
CA GLY A 192 -13.45 -8.13 15.96
C GLY A 192 -14.49 -8.25 17.06
N MET A 193 -14.67 -9.40 17.71
CA MET A 193 -15.62 -9.52 18.83
C MET A 193 -15.08 -8.82 20.08
N PRO A 194 -15.94 -8.21 20.93
CA PRO A 194 -15.53 -7.78 22.25
C PRO A 194 -15.15 -9.01 23.09
N GLY A 195 -14.18 -8.84 23.98
CA GLY A 195 -13.69 -9.93 24.79
C GLY A 195 -12.67 -9.47 25.80
N HIS A 196 -12.22 -10.40 26.62
CA HIS A 196 -11.17 -10.19 27.61
C HIS A 196 -10.16 -11.33 27.54
N THR A 197 -8.97 -11.08 28.08
CA THR A 197 -7.93 -12.11 28.18
C THR A 197 -7.99 -12.78 29.53
N VAL A 198 -7.81 -14.10 29.54
CA VAL A 198 -7.65 -14.92 30.74
C VAL A 198 -6.22 -15.49 30.73
N PRO A 199 -5.36 -15.18 31.70
CA PRO A 199 -4.00 -15.71 31.73
C PRO A 199 -3.98 -17.24 31.71
N LEU A 200 -3.13 -17.83 30.88
CA LEU A 200 -2.95 -19.28 30.88
C LEU A 200 -2.11 -19.70 32.09
N PRO A 201 -2.49 -20.76 32.82
CA PRO A 201 -1.69 -21.26 33.93
C PRO A 201 -0.32 -21.72 33.41
N ARG A 202 0.74 -21.35 34.13
CA ARG A 202 2.10 -21.85 33.87
C ARG A 202 2.11 -23.37 34.08
N ILE A 203 2.85 -24.10 33.25
CA ILE A 203 3.06 -25.54 33.46
C ILE A 203 4.05 -25.69 34.61
N ASP A 204 3.56 -25.70 35.85
CA ASP A 204 4.34 -26.11 37.01
C ASP A 204 4.58 -27.63 36.93
N GLY A 205 5.73 -28.04 36.35
CA GLY A 205 6.11 -29.47 36.34
C GLY A 205 6.97 -30.00 35.20
N ALA A 206 7.54 -29.19 34.31
CA ALA A 206 8.59 -29.70 33.42
C ALA A 206 9.85 -30.05 34.25
N PRO A 207 10.43 -31.27 34.16
CA PRO A 207 11.65 -31.59 34.87
C PRO A 207 12.74 -30.62 34.42
N VAL A 208 13.32 -29.89 35.36
CA VAL A 208 14.54 -29.11 35.14
C VAL A 208 15.62 -30.10 34.70
N GLN A 209 15.82 -30.26 33.40
CA GLN A 209 17.04 -30.89 32.90
C GLN A 209 18.16 -29.93 33.26
N GLN A 210 18.95 -30.29 34.28
CA GLN A 210 20.19 -29.59 34.59
C GLN A 210 21.07 -29.59 33.33
N SER A 211 21.28 -28.40 32.78
CA SER A 211 22.12 -28.14 31.62
C SER A 211 23.49 -28.81 31.79
N ARG A 212 23.90 -29.64 30.81
CA ARG A 212 25.20 -30.33 30.79
C ARG A 212 26.31 -29.52 30.11
N SER A 213 26.34 -28.21 30.27
CA SER A 213 27.41 -27.37 29.73
C SER A 213 27.54 -26.07 30.53
N ASP A 214 28.69 -25.89 31.17
CA ASP A 214 29.07 -24.73 32.00
C ASP A 214 29.51 -23.49 31.16
N ASP A 215 29.39 -23.53 29.84
CA ASP A 215 30.05 -22.56 28.94
C ASP A 215 29.15 -21.42 28.40
N LEU A 216 27.97 -21.16 28.98
CA LEU A 216 27.11 -20.05 28.55
C LEU A 216 26.82 -19.06 29.67
N ALA A 217 27.10 -17.78 29.40
CA ALA A 217 26.90 -16.67 30.33
C ALA A 217 25.42 -16.52 30.75
N PRO A 218 25.15 -16.12 32.02
CA PRO A 218 23.80 -16.09 32.60
C PRO A 218 22.80 -15.18 31.85
N ALA A 219 23.27 -14.21 31.07
CA ALA A 219 22.41 -13.32 30.28
C ALA A 219 21.73 -14.02 29.08
N GLN A 220 22.29 -15.12 28.57
CA GLN A 220 21.66 -15.92 27.51
C GLN A 220 20.75 -17.03 28.07
N GLN A 221 20.91 -17.40 29.33
CA GLN A 221 20.04 -18.36 30.02
C GLN A 221 18.64 -17.79 30.28
N ASN A 222 18.51 -16.47 30.42
CA ASN A 222 17.22 -15.77 30.60
C ASN A 222 16.39 -15.57 29.31
N MET A 223 16.86 -16.06 28.15
CA MET A 223 16.14 -15.89 26.89
C MET A 223 15.25 -17.09 26.50
N LEU A 224 15.32 -18.20 27.23
CA LEU A 224 14.51 -19.39 26.98
C LEU A 224 13.69 -19.69 28.22
N ASP A 225 12.54 -19.01 28.34
CA ASP A 225 11.53 -19.34 29.35
C ASP A 225 10.82 -20.64 28.93
N PHE A 226 11.42 -21.79 29.28
CA PHE A 226 10.85 -23.12 29.06
C PHE A 226 9.56 -23.37 29.89
N THR A 227 9.15 -22.43 30.75
CA THR A 227 7.91 -22.49 31.55
C THR A 227 6.77 -21.66 30.97
N ALA A 228 7.03 -20.88 29.92
CA ALA A 228 5.99 -20.14 29.21
C ALA A 228 4.99 -21.13 28.60
N ALA A 229 3.69 -20.89 28.82
CA ALA A 229 2.64 -21.65 28.15
C ALA A 229 2.81 -21.46 26.64
N ASN A 230 3.24 -22.53 25.95
CA ASN A 230 3.37 -22.54 24.51
C ASN A 230 2.03 -22.99 23.94
N VAL A 231 1.34 -22.11 23.23
CA VAL A 231 0.13 -22.47 22.49
C VAL A 231 0.60 -23.34 21.31
N PRO A 232 0.31 -24.65 21.29
CA PRO A 232 0.76 -25.51 20.21
C PRO A 232 0.07 -25.05 18.91
N ILE A 233 0.86 -24.65 17.91
CA ILE A 233 0.35 -24.24 16.60
C ILE A 233 0.04 -25.52 15.81
N PRO A 234 -1.23 -25.82 15.50
CA PRO A 234 -1.55 -27.01 14.73
C PRO A 234 -0.98 -26.90 13.30
N PRO A 235 -0.50 -28.00 12.70
CA PRO A 235 0.09 -27.96 11.37
C PRO A 235 -0.90 -27.48 10.29
N ALA A 236 -2.19 -27.78 10.45
CA ALA A 236 -3.24 -27.28 9.55
C ALA A 236 -3.37 -25.75 9.60
N LEU A 237 -3.17 -25.13 10.78
CA LEU A 237 -3.19 -23.68 10.95
C LEU A 237 -1.99 -23.03 10.25
N GLN A 238 -0.80 -23.62 10.40
CA GLN A 238 0.41 -23.16 9.72
C GLN A 238 0.25 -23.27 8.20
N GLN A 239 -0.29 -24.39 7.70
CA GLN A 239 -0.54 -24.62 6.28
C GLN A 239 -1.48 -23.56 5.69
N GLN A 240 -2.52 -23.15 6.43
CA GLN A 240 -3.44 -22.10 5.98
C GLN A 240 -2.76 -20.74 5.85
N ILE A 241 -1.91 -20.38 6.80
CA ILE A 241 -1.13 -19.13 6.75
C ILE A 241 -0.14 -19.16 5.58
N ASP A 242 0.53 -20.30 5.37
CA ASP A 242 1.45 -20.47 4.24
C ASP A 242 0.70 -20.41 2.90
N GLN A 243 -0.52 -20.96 2.81
CA GLN A 243 -1.37 -20.84 1.63
C GLN A 243 -1.74 -19.38 1.34
N GLN A 244 -2.17 -18.61 2.35
CA GLN A 244 -2.46 -17.18 2.20
C GLN A 244 -1.24 -16.40 1.72
N LYS A 245 -0.07 -16.68 2.30
CA LYS A 245 1.20 -16.08 1.89
C LYS A 245 1.52 -16.36 0.43
N THR A 246 1.43 -17.62 -0.01
CA THR A 246 1.69 -17.98 -1.41
C THR A 246 0.73 -17.28 -2.36
N LEU A 247 -0.56 -17.24 -2.03
CA LEU A 247 -1.56 -16.54 -2.85
C LEU A 247 -1.25 -15.05 -3.01
N LEU A 248 -0.90 -14.36 -1.93
CA LEU A 248 -0.54 -12.94 -1.98
C LEU A 248 0.73 -12.69 -2.80
N ILE A 249 1.75 -13.53 -2.65
CA ILE A 249 2.98 -13.42 -3.44
C ILE A 249 2.69 -13.64 -4.92
N THR A 250 1.90 -14.66 -5.28
CA THR A 250 1.54 -14.93 -6.68
C THR A 250 0.67 -13.83 -7.28
N ASP A 251 -0.28 -13.27 -6.52
CA ASP A 251 -1.06 -12.11 -6.96
C ASP A 251 -0.16 -10.89 -7.22
N LEU A 252 0.77 -10.61 -6.31
CA LEU A 252 1.75 -9.53 -6.48
C LEU A 252 2.62 -9.73 -7.71
N GLU A 253 3.14 -10.94 -7.92
CA GLU A 253 3.92 -11.28 -9.11
C GLU A 253 3.10 -11.07 -10.39
N SER A 254 1.82 -11.45 -10.38
CA SER A 254 0.91 -11.22 -11.50
C SER A 254 0.67 -9.73 -11.76
N ARG A 255 0.39 -8.94 -10.71
CA ARG A 255 0.22 -7.48 -10.80
C ARG A 255 1.47 -6.79 -11.33
N ASN A 256 2.64 -7.21 -10.83
CA ASN A 256 3.94 -6.67 -11.26
C ASN A 256 4.21 -7.00 -12.73
N LEU A 257 3.93 -8.24 -13.15
CA LEU A 257 4.07 -8.65 -14.54
C LEU A 257 3.15 -7.84 -15.47
N MET A 258 1.89 -7.64 -15.07
CA MET A 258 0.95 -6.82 -15.84
C MET A 258 1.42 -5.37 -15.98
N PHE A 259 1.89 -4.77 -14.88
CA PHE A 259 2.45 -3.41 -14.89
C PHE A 259 3.65 -3.30 -15.85
N PHE A 260 4.58 -4.25 -15.77
CA PHE A 260 5.77 -4.28 -16.62
C PHE A 260 5.42 -4.48 -18.10
N SER A 261 4.53 -5.42 -18.41
CA SER A 261 4.08 -5.68 -19.78
C SER A 261 3.46 -4.43 -20.41
N GLN A 262 2.59 -3.73 -19.65
CA GLN A 262 1.98 -2.49 -20.10
C GLN A 262 3.02 -1.38 -20.33
N GLU A 263 3.99 -1.24 -19.43
CA GLU A 263 5.02 -0.21 -19.58
C GLU A 263 5.94 -0.48 -20.77
N THR A 264 6.28 -1.75 -21.01
CA THR A 264 7.02 -2.19 -22.20
C THR A 264 6.24 -1.89 -23.48
N GLU A 265 4.96 -2.28 -23.54
CA GLU A 265 4.10 -2.02 -24.71
C GLU A 265 3.96 -0.52 -25.00
N LYS A 266 3.84 0.32 -23.97
CA LYS A 266 3.80 1.77 -24.15
C LYS A 266 5.10 2.32 -24.72
N LEU A 267 6.26 1.84 -24.21
CA LEU A 267 7.56 2.25 -24.73
C LEU A 267 7.73 1.83 -26.19
N ASP A 268 7.27 0.63 -26.55
CA ASP A 268 7.33 0.11 -27.91
C ASP A 268 6.42 0.91 -28.86
N ALA A 269 5.17 1.14 -28.48
CA ALA A 269 4.23 1.95 -29.26
C ALA A 269 4.73 3.39 -29.43
N TRP A 270 5.24 4.01 -28.35
CA TRP A 270 5.83 5.34 -28.40
C TRP A 270 7.06 5.39 -29.31
N ALA A 271 7.88 4.34 -29.31
CA ALA A 271 9.04 4.23 -30.17
C ALA A 271 8.66 4.16 -31.65
N ASP A 272 7.66 3.33 -31.99
CA ASP A 272 7.18 3.16 -33.35
C ASP A 272 6.53 4.44 -33.87
N ASP A 273 5.65 5.07 -33.08
CA ASP A 273 4.98 6.32 -33.47
C ASP A 273 5.99 7.44 -33.72
N LEU A 274 6.96 7.61 -32.80
CA LEU A 274 7.98 8.65 -32.92
C LEU A 274 8.90 8.41 -34.12
N LYS A 275 9.29 7.15 -34.35
CA LYS A 275 10.11 6.75 -35.49
C LYS A 275 9.38 7.02 -36.81
N VAL A 276 8.13 6.56 -36.95
CA VAL A 276 7.32 6.76 -38.16
C VAL A 276 7.09 8.25 -38.42
N GLY A 277 6.82 9.04 -37.38
CA GLY A 277 6.67 10.50 -37.48
C GLY A 277 7.92 11.19 -38.03
N LEU A 278 9.08 10.92 -37.43
CA LEU A 278 10.35 11.51 -37.85
C LEU A 278 10.81 11.01 -39.24
N GLU A 279 10.61 9.72 -39.55
CA GLU A 279 10.91 9.17 -40.89
C GLU A 279 10.05 9.83 -41.98
N ARG A 280 8.78 10.11 -41.68
CA ARG A 280 7.88 10.81 -42.60
C ARG A 280 8.33 12.26 -42.82
N GLU A 281 8.72 12.97 -41.77
CA GLU A 281 9.25 14.34 -41.87
C GLU A 281 10.55 14.38 -42.69
N ILE A 282 11.48 13.45 -42.43
CA ILE A 282 12.73 13.31 -43.20
C ILE A 282 12.43 13.05 -44.67
N LYS A 283 11.46 12.17 -44.97
CA LYS A 283 11.06 11.85 -46.34
C LYS A 283 10.43 13.04 -47.07
N ASP A 284 9.64 13.87 -46.38
CA ASP A 284 9.08 15.09 -46.98
C ASP A 284 10.17 16.16 -47.22
N LEU A 285 11.13 16.31 -46.29
CA LEU A 285 12.29 17.18 -46.51
C LEU A 285 13.13 16.70 -47.71
N ASP A 286 13.37 15.39 -47.87
CA ASP A 286 14.06 14.84 -49.04
C ASP A 286 13.29 15.10 -50.35
N ARG A 287 11.95 15.09 -50.31
CA ARG A 287 11.11 15.51 -51.45
C ARG A 287 11.29 16.99 -51.77
N GLN A 288 11.21 17.87 -50.77
CA GLN A 288 11.38 19.32 -50.94
C GLN A 288 12.78 19.69 -51.46
N ILE A 289 13.83 19.01 -50.98
CA ILE A 289 15.21 19.16 -51.48
C ILE A 289 15.29 18.83 -52.97
N LYS A 290 14.60 17.75 -53.41
CA LYS A 290 14.55 17.35 -54.82
C LYS A 290 13.82 18.38 -55.69
N GLU A 291 12.74 18.97 -55.17
CA GLU A 291 11.99 20.05 -55.83
C GLU A 291 12.85 21.32 -55.95
N ALA A 292 13.51 21.76 -54.88
CA ALA A 292 14.42 22.91 -54.90
C ALA A 292 15.59 22.71 -55.88
N ARG A 293 16.15 21.49 -55.95
CA ARG A 293 17.20 21.13 -56.92
C ARG A 293 16.69 21.20 -58.36
N THR A 294 15.42 20.87 -58.60
CA THR A 294 14.78 20.96 -59.92
C THR A 294 14.53 22.42 -60.31
N LYS A 295 14.01 23.25 -59.38
CA LYS A 295 13.87 24.71 -59.57
C LYS A 295 15.21 25.38 -59.89
N SER A 296 16.28 25.02 -59.17
CA SER A 296 17.63 25.55 -59.43
C SER A 296 18.15 25.23 -60.83
N LYS A 297 17.83 24.04 -61.38
CA LYS A 297 18.20 23.65 -62.76
C LYS A 297 17.41 24.42 -63.83
N GLY A 298 16.15 24.78 -63.55
CA GLY A 298 15.26 25.51 -64.47
C GLY A 298 15.31 27.04 -64.34
N ALA A 299 16.14 27.57 -63.45
CA ALA A 299 16.22 29.00 -63.17
C ALA A 299 16.74 29.81 -64.36
N ALA A 300 15.99 30.85 -64.76
CA ALA A 300 16.35 31.74 -65.87
C ALA A 300 17.36 32.83 -65.47
N THR A 301 17.46 33.15 -64.16
CA THR A 301 18.37 34.19 -63.65
C THR A 301 19.34 33.63 -62.60
N LEU A 302 20.48 34.29 -62.44
CA LEU A 302 21.46 33.96 -61.39
C LEU A 302 20.87 34.16 -59.98
N ALA A 303 20.01 35.17 -59.81
CA ALA A 303 19.34 35.44 -58.56
C ALA A 303 18.40 34.30 -58.15
N ASP A 304 17.58 33.81 -59.09
CA ASP A 304 16.68 32.67 -58.85
C ASP A 304 17.46 31.38 -58.54
N LYS A 305 18.58 31.17 -59.24
CA LYS A 305 19.46 30.02 -59.00
C LYS A 305 20.11 30.06 -57.61
N LEU A 306 20.54 31.25 -57.18
CA LEU A 306 21.11 31.48 -55.84
C LEU A 306 20.06 31.27 -54.75
N ASN A 307 18.84 31.76 -54.96
CA ASN A 307 17.72 31.57 -54.01
C ASN A 307 17.37 30.10 -53.85
N ALA A 308 17.26 29.35 -54.95
CA ALA A 308 16.99 27.90 -54.90
C ALA A 308 18.13 27.11 -54.23
N GLN A 309 19.41 27.53 -54.40
CA GLN A 309 20.53 26.93 -53.68
C GLN A 309 20.51 27.22 -52.18
N LYS A 310 20.11 28.43 -51.76
CA LYS A 310 19.93 28.77 -50.34
C LYS A 310 18.82 27.92 -49.70
N GLU A 311 17.66 27.84 -50.35
CA GLU A 311 16.53 27.00 -49.91
C GLU A 311 16.94 25.53 -49.80
N GLN A 312 17.68 25.00 -50.79
CA GLN A 312 18.20 23.63 -50.74
C GLN A 312 19.11 23.40 -49.52
N ARG A 313 20.07 24.28 -49.27
CA ARG A 313 21.00 24.18 -48.13
C ARG A 313 20.26 24.22 -46.79
N ASP A 314 19.26 25.09 -46.67
CA ASP A 314 18.50 25.25 -45.43
C ASP A 314 17.62 24.00 -45.17
N LEU A 315 17.01 23.42 -46.20
CA LEU A 315 16.28 22.15 -46.12
C LEU A 315 17.20 20.95 -45.78
N GLU A 316 18.40 20.89 -46.35
CA GLU A 316 19.41 19.88 -46.01
C GLU A 316 19.82 19.98 -44.53
N GLY A 317 20.00 21.21 -44.02
CA GLY A 317 20.28 21.45 -42.60
C GLY A 317 19.15 20.98 -41.67
N GLN A 318 17.88 21.19 -42.07
CA GLN A 318 16.72 20.70 -41.33
C GLN A 318 16.65 19.17 -41.33
N ARG A 319 16.90 18.51 -42.47
CA ARG A 319 16.93 17.05 -42.58
C ARG A 319 18.00 16.45 -41.67
N ASP A 320 19.20 17.01 -41.67
CA ASP A 320 20.32 16.50 -40.86
C ASP A 320 20.07 16.74 -39.36
N LYS A 321 19.32 17.78 -39.00
CA LYS A 321 18.82 17.96 -37.62
C LYS A 321 17.80 16.88 -37.26
N LYS A 322 16.83 16.59 -38.13
CA LYS A 322 15.81 15.55 -37.90
C LYS A 322 16.37 14.13 -37.84
N ARG A 323 17.40 13.82 -38.65
CA ARG A 323 18.13 12.54 -38.56
C ARG A 323 18.84 12.37 -37.22
N ARG A 324 19.50 13.42 -36.73
CA ARG A 324 20.12 13.40 -35.39
C ARG A 324 19.09 13.27 -34.28
N GLU A 325 17.95 13.96 -34.42
CA GLU A 325 16.83 13.82 -33.48
C GLU A 325 16.30 12.38 -33.44
N LEU A 326 16.15 11.72 -34.59
CA LEU A 326 15.75 10.31 -34.66
C LEU A 326 16.71 9.41 -33.86
N PHE A 327 18.03 9.54 -34.08
CA PHE A 327 19.03 8.75 -33.35
C PHE A 327 19.01 9.02 -31.85
N ASN A 328 19.00 10.30 -31.45
CA ASN A 328 18.96 10.66 -30.02
C ASN A 328 17.71 10.08 -29.33
N ARG A 329 16.55 10.12 -30.00
CA ARG A 329 15.31 9.57 -29.44
C ARG A 329 15.33 8.05 -29.37
N GLN A 330 15.93 7.38 -30.35
CA GLN A 330 16.13 5.93 -30.29
C GLN A 330 17.02 5.54 -29.11
N ASP A 331 18.12 6.27 -28.89
CA ASP A 331 19.01 6.05 -27.75
C ASP A 331 18.30 6.31 -26.41
N GLU A 332 17.48 7.38 -26.32
CA GLU A 332 16.65 7.66 -25.13
C GLU A 332 15.65 6.54 -24.83
N ILE A 333 14.98 5.99 -25.85
CA ILE A 333 14.06 4.86 -25.69
C ILE A 333 14.81 3.60 -25.26
N GLN A 334 15.98 3.33 -25.87
CA GLN A 334 16.79 2.18 -25.50
C GLN A 334 17.26 2.28 -24.04
N ALA A 335 17.76 3.45 -23.63
CA ALA A 335 18.14 3.69 -22.25
C ALA A 335 16.96 3.50 -21.27
N LYS A 336 15.73 3.91 -21.66
CA LYS A 336 14.54 3.64 -20.85
C LYS A 336 14.20 2.15 -20.75
N ARG A 337 14.33 1.38 -21.84
CA ARG A 337 14.14 -0.07 -21.82
C ARG A 337 15.18 -0.77 -20.95
N ASP A 338 16.45 -0.39 -21.09
CA ASP A 338 17.54 -0.95 -20.28
C ASP A 338 17.32 -0.64 -18.79
N ASN A 339 16.93 0.60 -18.44
CA ASN A 339 16.57 0.96 -17.07
C ASN A 339 15.38 0.13 -16.54
N LEU A 340 14.37 -0.14 -17.36
CA LEU A 340 13.22 -0.96 -16.98
C LEU A 340 13.64 -2.42 -16.71
N ILE A 341 14.57 -2.95 -17.50
CA ILE A 341 15.17 -4.29 -17.30
C ILE A 341 15.98 -4.33 -16.00
N ASP A 342 16.83 -3.32 -15.75
CA ASP A 342 17.61 -3.23 -14.51
C ASP A 342 16.69 -3.12 -13.27
N GLU A 343 15.56 -2.42 -13.40
CA GLU A 343 14.50 -2.40 -12.40
C GLU A 343 13.99 -3.82 -12.14
N LEU A 344 13.63 -4.57 -13.19
CA LEU A 344 13.13 -5.93 -13.09
C LEU A 344 14.14 -6.87 -12.43
N GLU A 345 15.41 -6.82 -12.83
CA GLU A 345 16.47 -7.65 -12.24
C GLU A 345 16.66 -7.36 -10.75
N THR A 346 16.59 -6.09 -10.37
CA THR A 346 16.64 -5.67 -8.96
C THR A 346 15.41 -6.16 -8.20
N GLN A 347 14.24 -6.13 -8.84
CA GLN A 347 12.94 -6.47 -8.26
C GLN A 347 12.68 -7.96 -8.11
N LEU A 348 13.29 -8.81 -8.94
CA LEU A 348 13.26 -10.26 -8.76
C LEU A 348 13.84 -10.66 -7.39
N LYS A 349 14.72 -9.83 -6.82
CA LYS A 349 15.22 -9.96 -5.44
C LYS A 349 14.22 -9.38 -4.43
N GLN A 350 12.99 -9.87 -4.46
CA GLN A 350 11.96 -9.51 -3.48
C GLN A 350 12.46 -9.81 -2.05
N LYS A 351 12.33 -8.82 -1.16
CA LYS A 351 12.60 -9.01 0.27
C LYS A 351 11.28 -9.30 0.96
N ILE A 352 11.12 -10.54 1.38
CA ILE A 352 9.95 -11.01 2.13
C ILE A 352 10.37 -11.20 3.59
N THR A 353 9.76 -10.43 4.48
CA THR A 353 9.94 -10.57 5.93
C THR A 353 8.62 -11.00 6.55
N VAL A 354 8.67 -12.04 7.37
CA VAL A 354 7.50 -12.53 8.13
C VAL A 354 7.80 -12.39 9.61
N ALA A 355 6.89 -11.77 10.35
CA ALA A 355 6.95 -11.66 11.81
C ALA A 355 5.65 -12.16 12.42
N THR A 356 5.71 -13.18 13.26
CA THR A 356 4.53 -13.62 14.04
C THR A 356 4.20 -12.55 15.07
N LEU A 357 2.99 -12.00 15.00
CA LEU A 357 2.53 -11.01 15.98
C LEU A 357 2.10 -11.70 17.26
N PHE A 358 1.24 -12.70 17.15
CA PHE A 358 0.82 -13.55 18.27
C PHE A 358 0.17 -14.84 17.78
N ALA A 359 0.16 -15.84 18.65
CA ALA A 359 -0.69 -17.02 18.58
C ALA A 359 -1.39 -17.17 19.94
N VAL A 360 -2.69 -17.45 19.93
CA VAL A 360 -3.52 -17.40 21.14
C VAL A 360 -4.62 -18.45 21.06
N GLU A 361 -4.98 -19.01 22.21
CA GLU A 361 -6.20 -19.80 22.35
C GLU A 361 -7.41 -18.85 22.39
N TRP A 362 -8.54 -19.27 21.83
CA TRP A 362 -9.77 -18.51 21.85
C TRP A 362 -10.96 -19.37 22.31
N GLU A 363 -11.98 -18.70 22.83
CA GLU A 363 -13.29 -19.25 23.16
C GLU A 363 -14.35 -18.21 22.85
N VAL A 364 -15.49 -18.63 22.30
CA VAL A 364 -16.66 -17.77 22.08
C VAL A 364 -17.77 -18.17 23.05
N LEU A 365 -18.23 -17.23 23.88
CA LEU A 365 -19.36 -17.37 24.81
C LEU A 365 -20.69 -16.98 24.14
#